data_AF-A0A0P1F1M6-F1
#
_entry.id   AF-A0A0P1F1M6-F1
#
_cell.length_a   1.000
_cell.length_b   1.000
_cell.length_c   1.000
_cell.angle_alpha   90.00
_cell.angle_beta   90.00
_cell.angle_gamma   90.00
#
_symmetry.space_group_name_H-M   'P 1'
#
loop_
_entity.id
_entity.type
_entity.pdbx_description
1 polymer ?
#
loop_
_entity_poly.entity_id
_entity_poly.type
_entity_poly.pdbx_seq_one_letter_code
_entity_poly.pdbx_strand_id
1 'polypeptide(L)'
;MVATSEFLAREPRRADGKRTWPPELKARIVAETLIEGETVNAVAKRYELIPSTVSDWRRMARQGKLVLPNLEGMDFVPVEIEASAPLAQPLAVTSSNTIDVIKGDVTVRLDAATPAARLAEIARALAT
;
A
#
# COMPACT_ATOMS: atom_id res chain seq x y z
N MET A 1 0.06 22.27 -28.53
CA MET A 1 -1.23 21.58 -28.73
C MET A 1 -1.10 20.72 -29.99
N VAL A 2 -0.61 19.48 -29.84
CA VAL A 2 -0.42 18.54 -30.97
C VAL A 2 -1.78 17.92 -31.29
N ALA A 3 -2.12 17.84 -32.58
CA ALA A 3 -3.43 17.40 -33.02
C ALA A 3 -3.71 15.95 -32.60
N THR A 4 -4.76 15.74 -31.80
CA THR A 4 -5.23 14.43 -31.31
C THR A 4 -5.44 13.41 -32.44
N SER A 5 -5.72 13.89 -33.66
CA SER A 5 -5.87 13.10 -34.88
C SER A 5 -4.57 12.50 -35.40
N GLU A 6 -3.41 13.11 -35.14
CA GLU A 6 -2.11 12.62 -35.63
C GLU A 6 -1.67 11.34 -34.89
N PHE A 7 -2.02 11.22 -33.61
CA PHE A 7 -1.67 10.05 -32.79
C PHE A 7 -2.52 8.83 -33.14
N LEU A 8 -3.79 9.03 -33.48
CA LEU A 8 -4.71 7.96 -33.87
C LEU A 8 -4.39 7.38 -35.26
N ALA A 9 -3.68 8.13 -36.10
CA ALA A 9 -3.29 7.72 -37.44
C ALA A 9 -2.03 6.82 -37.47
N ARG A 10 -1.18 6.89 -36.42
CA ARG A 10 0.09 6.14 -36.35
C ARG A 10 -0.03 4.75 -35.71
N GLU A 11 -1.16 4.45 -35.07
CA GLU A 11 -1.36 3.16 -34.41
C GLU A 11 -1.81 2.06 -35.38
N PRO A 12 -1.16 0.88 -35.36
CA PRO A 12 -1.51 -0.21 -36.25
C PRO A 12 -2.94 -0.71 -35.96
N ARG A 13 -3.79 -0.59 -36.98
CA ARG A 13 -5.11 -1.26 -37.00
C ARG A 13 -4.88 -2.76 -37.11
N ARG A 14 -5.62 -3.57 -36.34
CA ARG A 14 -5.60 -5.02 -36.51
C ARG A 14 -6.14 -5.40 -37.89
N ALA A 15 -5.79 -6.58 -38.38
CA ALA A 15 -6.25 -7.13 -39.66
C ALA A 15 -7.79 -7.24 -39.75
N ASP A 16 -8.50 -7.22 -38.62
CA ASP A 16 -9.96 -7.21 -38.51
C ASP A 16 -10.57 -5.79 -38.57
N GLY A 17 -9.76 -4.76 -38.84
CA GLY A 17 -10.18 -3.36 -38.92
C GLY A 17 -10.45 -2.70 -37.56
N LYS A 18 -10.29 -3.43 -36.44
CA LYS A 18 -10.54 -2.88 -35.11
C LYS A 18 -9.33 -2.09 -34.62
N ARG A 19 -9.60 -0.92 -34.05
CA ARG A 19 -8.58 -0.05 -33.45
C ARG A 19 -8.06 -0.70 -32.18
N THR A 20 -6.76 -0.98 -32.14
CA THR A 20 -6.08 -1.38 -30.90
C THR A 20 -5.84 -0.13 -30.06
N TRP A 21 -6.04 -0.25 -28.75
CA TRP A 21 -5.80 0.82 -27.80
C TRP A 21 -4.64 0.42 -26.89
N PRO A 22 -3.42 0.91 -27.16
CA PRO A 22 -2.28 0.69 -26.27
C PRO A 22 -2.61 1.13 -24.84
N PRO A 23 -2.04 0.47 -23.82
CA PRO A 23 -2.30 0.84 -22.43
C PRO A 23 -1.96 2.30 -22.12
N GLU A 24 -0.92 2.86 -22.76
CA GLU A 24 -0.51 4.26 -22.63
C GLU A 24 -1.56 5.22 -23.19
N LEU A 25 -2.11 4.91 -24.38
CA LEU A 25 -3.14 5.71 -25.00
C LEU A 25 -4.45 5.65 -24.20
N LYS A 26 -4.81 4.45 -23.73
CA LYS A 26 -5.96 4.23 -22.84
C LYS A 26 -5.80 5.00 -21.52
N ALA A 27 -4.61 5.01 -20.94
CA ALA A 27 -4.30 5.77 -19.74
C ALA A 27 -4.45 7.28 -19.97
N ARG A 28 -3.96 7.80 -21.09
CA ARG A 28 -4.11 9.21 -21.47
C ARG A 28 -5.57 9.61 -21.63
N ILE A 29 -6.36 8.80 -22.32
CA ILE A 29 -7.80 9.06 -22.53
C ILE A 29 -8.53 9.09 -21.18
N VAL A 30 -8.20 8.16 -20.28
CA VAL A 30 -8.76 8.16 -18.93
C VAL A 30 -8.33 9.41 -18.15
N ALA A 31 -7.06 9.80 -18.22
CA ALA A 31 -6.55 10.99 -17.54
C ALA A 31 -7.23 12.27 -18.04
N GLU A 32 -7.51 12.41 -19.34
CA GLU A 32 -8.28 13.53 -19.88
C GLU A 32 -9.70 13.63 -19.29
N THR A 33 -10.33 12.52 -18.92
CA THR A 33 -11.64 12.55 -18.23
C THR A 33 -11.58 13.00 -16.78
N LEU A 34 -10.39 13.13 -16.21
CA LEU A 34 -10.17 13.56 -14.83
C LEU A 34 -9.76 15.04 -14.73
N ILE A 35 -9.60 15.72 -15.87
CA ILE A 35 -9.40 17.16 -15.92
C ILE A 35 -10.70 17.86 -15.48
N GLU A 36 -10.58 18.91 -14.68
CA GLU A 36 -11.75 19.67 -14.24
C GLU A 36 -12.56 20.21 -15.43
N GLY A 37 -13.89 20.06 -15.39
CA GLY A 37 -14.80 20.50 -16.45
C GLY A 37 -14.91 19.54 -17.64
N GLU A 38 -14.09 18.49 -17.72
CA GLU A 38 -14.21 17.48 -18.77
C GLU A 38 -15.27 16.43 -18.46
N THR A 39 -15.97 15.96 -19.50
CA THR A 39 -16.97 14.89 -19.37
C THR A 39 -16.55 13.65 -20.13
N VAL A 40 -16.91 12.48 -19.60
CA VAL A 40 -16.69 11.19 -20.26
C VAL A 40 -17.26 11.18 -21.68
N ASN A 41 -18.41 11.81 -21.90
CA ASN A 41 -19.05 11.87 -23.21
C ASN A 41 -18.28 12.77 -24.20
N ALA A 42 -17.79 13.92 -23.74
CA ALA A 42 -16.98 14.82 -24.57
C ALA A 42 -15.64 14.18 -24.98
N VAL A 43 -14.97 13.50 -24.04
CA VAL A 43 -13.73 12.76 -24.32
C VAL A 43 -14.02 11.57 -25.24
N ALA A 44 -15.05 10.78 -24.96
CA ALA A 44 -15.42 9.65 -25.81
C ALA A 44 -15.70 10.08 -27.27
N LYS A 45 -16.41 11.20 -27.46
CA LYS A 45 -16.68 11.76 -28.79
C LYS A 45 -15.40 12.16 -29.54
N ARG A 46 -14.43 12.78 -28.87
CA ARG A 46 -13.13 13.17 -29.49
C ARG A 46 -12.33 11.97 -30.00
N TYR A 47 -12.45 10.85 -29.30
CA TYR A 47 -11.72 9.62 -29.63
C TYR A 47 -12.56 8.61 -30.41
N GLU A 48 -13.80 8.94 -30.80
CA GLU A 48 -14.75 8.03 -31.45
C GLU A 48 -14.97 6.73 -30.65
N LEU A 49 -14.96 6.86 -29.33
CA LEU A 49 -15.16 5.78 -28.37
C LEU A 49 -16.61 5.73 -27.88
N ILE A 50 -17.04 4.55 -27.47
CA ILE A 50 -18.30 4.38 -26.75
C ILE A 50 -18.08 4.86 -25.30
N PRO A 51 -18.95 5.71 -24.72
CA PRO A 51 -18.77 6.22 -23.36
C PRO A 51 -18.66 5.14 -22.27
N SER A 52 -19.30 3.98 -22.46
CA SER A 52 -19.21 2.84 -21.55
C SER A 52 -17.79 2.28 -21.47
N THR A 53 -17.09 2.21 -22.61
CA THR A 53 -15.69 1.75 -22.66
C THR A 53 -14.77 2.65 -21.84
N VAL A 54 -14.97 3.97 -21.91
CA VAL A 54 -14.20 4.93 -21.11
C VAL A 54 -14.51 4.77 -19.62
N SER A 55 -15.78 4.51 -19.27
CA SER A 55 -16.17 4.20 -17.89
C SER A 55 -15.51 2.94 -17.34
N ASP A 56 -15.42 1.88 -18.15
CA ASP A 56 -14.70 0.65 -17.78
C ASP A 56 -13.21 0.92 -17.55
N TRP A 57 -12.60 1.76 -18.38
CA TRP A 57 -11.20 2.13 -18.24
C TRP A 57 -10.94 3.00 -17.00
N ARG A 58 -11.86 3.91 -16.65
CA ARG A 58 -11.84 4.63 -15.36
C ARG A 58 -11.95 3.69 -14.18
N ARG A 59 -12.72 2.60 -14.29
CA ARG A 59 -12.77 1.55 -13.26
C ARG A 59 -11.44 0.80 -13.15
N MET A 60 -10.78 0.50 -14.26
CA MET A 60 -9.45 -0.13 -14.25
C MET A 60 -8.38 0.76 -13.60
N ALA A 61 -8.41 2.05 -13.89
CA ALA A 61 -7.58 3.07 -13.24
C ALA A 61 -7.73 3.05 -11.71
N ARG A 62 -8.98 3.09 -11.21
CA ARG A 62 -9.25 3.01 -9.76
C ARG A 62 -8.79 1.70 -9.11
N GLN A 63 -8.72 0.61 -9.88
CA GLN A 63 -8.23 -0.69 -9.43
C GLN A 63 -6.71 -0.84 -9.54
N GLY A 64 -5.98 0.20 -9.98
CA GLY A 64 -4.53 0.14 -10.19
C GLY A 64 -4.09 -0.69 -11.39
N LYS A 65 -5.02 -1.10 -12.26
CA LYS A 65 -4.73 -1.91 -13.48
C LYS A 65 -4.32 -1.07 -14.67
N LEU A 66 -4.38 0.26 -14.55
CA LEU A 66 -4.02 1.23 -15.56
C LEU A 66 -3.28 2.36 -14.85
N VAL A 67 -2.03 2.59 -15.22
CA VAL A 67 -1.21 3.69 -14.68
C VAL A 67 -1.51 4.94 -15.48
N LEU A 68 -1.92 6.02 -14.81
CA LEU A 68 -2.30 7.27 -15.47
C LEU A 68 -1.10 8.21 -15.54
N PRO A 69 -0.89 8.89 -16.69
CA PRO A 69 0.06 10.00 -16.75
C PRO A 69 -0.47 11.20 -15.95
N ASN A 70 0.44 12.00 -15.41
CA ASN A 70 0.08 13.29 -14.84
C ASN A 70 -0.15 14.30 -15.97
N LEU A 71 -1.36 14.85 -16.07
CA LEU A 71 -1.72 15.88 -17.05
C LEU A 71 -2.00 17.19 -16.35
N GLU A 72 -1.67 18.31 -16.99
CA GLU A 72 -2.03 19.64 -16.49
C GLU A 72 -3.57 19.77 -16.37
N GLY A 73 -4.05 20.27 -15.23
CA GLY A 73 -5.49 20.40 -14.94
C GLY A 73 -6.14 19.16 -14.33
N MET A 74 -5.38 18.08 -14.08
CA MET A 74 -5.82 16.97 -13.25
C MET A 74 -5.42 17.22 -11.79
N ASP A 75 -6.41 17.47 -10.94
CA ASP A 75 -6.18 17.72 -9.52
C ASP A 75 -6.32 16.44 -8.69
N PHE A 76 -5.34 16.20 -7.82
CA PHE A 76 -5.40 15.15 -6.82
C PHE A 76 -5.66 15.76 -5.45
N VAL A 77 -6.63 15.20 -4.72
CA VAL A 77 -6.82 15.54 -3.31
C VAL A 77 -5.76 14.77 -2.51
N PRO A 78 -4.92 15.44 -1.70
CA PRO A 78 -3.97 14.76 -0.83
C PRO A 78 -4.74 13.88 0.16
N VAL A 79 -4.36 12.62 0.25
CA VAL A 79 -4.89 11.71 1.27
C VAL A 79 -4.18 12.01 2.57
N GLU A 80 -4.90 12.56 3.54
CA GLU A 80 -4.42 12.62 4.92
C GLU A 80 -4.43 11.20 5.49
N ILE A 81 -3.24 10.62 5.66
CA ILE A 81 -3.08 9.38 6.42
C ILE A 81 -3.21 9.80 7.88
N GLU A 82 -4.32 9.47 8.54
CA GLU A 82 -4.37 9.56 10.00
C GLU A 82 -3.18 8.77 10.54
N ALA A 83 -2.29 9.48 11.24
CA ALA A 83 -1.23 8.82 11.98
C ALA A 83 -1.92 7.84 12.93
N SER A 84 -1.67 6.54 12.73
CA SER A 84 -2.14 5.50 13.63
C SER A 84 -1.82 5.97 15.05
N ALA A 85 -2.87 6.19 15.86
CA ALA A 85 -2.68 6.43 17.28
C ALA A 85 -1.70 5.38 17.78
N PRO A 86 -0.60 5.76 18.46
CA PRO A 86 0.44 4.82 18.82
C PRO A 86 -0.21 3.66 19.55
N LEU A 87 -0.29 2.53 18.85
CA LEU A 87 -0.72 1.27 19.43
C LEU A 87 0.21 1.09 20.60
N ALA A 88 -0.34 1.15 21.83
CA ALA A 88 0.44 1.10 23.05
C ALA A 88 1.49 0.02 22.85
N GLN A 89 2.75 0.44 22.73
CA GLN A 89 3.85 -0.49 22.53
C GLN A 89 3.67 -1.51 23.65
N PRO A 90 3.63 -2.83 23.35
CA PRO A 90 3.64 -3.80 24.43
C PRO A 90 4.83 -3.39 25.27
N LEU A 91 4.58 -2.93 26.50
CA LEU A 91 5.60 -2.52 27.45
C LEU A 91 6.70 -3.55 27.29
N ALA A 92 7.86 -3.10 26.78
CA ALA A 92 9.01 -3.98 26.66
C ALA A 92 9.07 -4.69 28.00
N VAL A 93 8.83 -6.00 27.99
CA VAL A 93 8.94 -6.80 29.20
C VAL A 93 10.34 -6.49 29.67
N THR A 94 10.42 -5.67 30.71
CA THR A 94 11.67 -5.46 31.41
C THR A 94 11.99 -6.86 31.84
N SER A 95 12.95 -7.48 31.15
CA SER A 95 13.49 -8.76 31.55
C SER A 95 13.96 -8.50 32.97
N SER A 96 13.12 -8.88 33.95
CA SER A 96 13.44 -8.66 35.34
C SER A 96 14.77 -9.36 35.51
N ASN A 97 15.78 -8.61 35.92
CA ASN A 97 17.15 -9.09 36.05
C ASN A 97 17.22 -10.04 37.25
N THR A 98 16.44 -11.12 37.20
CA THR A 98 16.14 -11.98 38.32
C THR A 98 16.16 -13.43 37.87
N ILE A 99 16.73 -14.30 38.70
CA ILE A 99 16.84 -15.74 38.49
C ILE A 99 15.96 -16.43 39.53
N ASP A 100 15.14 -17.39 39.09
CA ASP A 100 14.27 -18.18 39.96
C ASP A 100 14.90 -19.57 40.20
N VAL A 101 15.06 -19.95 41.46
CA VAL A 101 15.47 -21.29 41.91
C VAL A 101 14.23 -22.03 42.40
N ILE A 102 13.90 -23.17 41.79
CA ILE A 102 12.65 -23.91 42.04
C ILE A 102 12.97 -25.31 42.59
N LYS A 103 12.42 -25.66 43.76
CA LYS A 103 12.41 -27.03 44.33
C LYS A 103 10.99 -27.39 44.79
N GLY A 104 10.31 -28.25 44.03
CA GLY A 104 8.91 -28.60 44.30
C GLY A 104 8.03 -27.35 44.30
N ASP A 105 7.34 -27.11 45.41
CA ASP A 105 6.45 -25.95 45.60
C ASP A 105 7.18 -24.67 46.06
N VAL A 106 8.50 -24.74 46.30
CA VAL A 106 9.30 -23.60 46.76
C VAL A 106 9.96 -22.91 45.57
N THR A 107 9.68 -21.62 45.40
CA THR A 107 10.34 -20.75 44.41
C THR A 107 11.08 -19.62 45.13
N VAL A 108 12.38 -19.50 44.87
CA VAL A 108 13.23 -18.43 45.41
C VAL A 108 13.68 -17.54 44.25
N ARG A 109 13.21 -16.29 44.24
CA ARG A 109 13.58 -15.27 43.25
C ARG A 109 14.76 -14.45 43.74
N LEU A 110 15.81 -14.35 42.94
CA LEU A 110 17.07 -13.70 43.26
C LEU A 110 17.44 -12.71 42.16
N ASP A 111 18.28 -11.70 42.44
CA ASP A 111 18.82 -10.83 41.39
C ASP A 111 19.82 -11.61 40.51
N ALA A 112 19.88 -11.33 39.21
CA ALA A 112 20.74 -12.04 38.27
C ALA A 112 22.24 -11.73 38.46
N ALA A 113 22.59 -10.66 39.20
CA ALA A 113 23.95 -10.39 39.63
C ALA A 113 24.37 -11.21 40.86
N THR A 114 23.50 -12.08 41.40
CA THR A 114 23.82 -12.93 42.56
C THR A 114 25.00 -13.86 42.21
N PRO A 115 26.10 -13.84 43.00
CA PRO A 115 27.26 -14.69 42.74
C PRO A 115 26.91 -16.18 42.78
N ALA A 116 27.51 -16.97 41.88
CA ALA A 116 27.26 -18.41 41.74
C ALA A 116 27.50 -19.21 43.04
N ALA A 117 28.46 -18.79 43.86
CA ALA A 117 28.72 -19.41 45.17
C ALA A 117 27.49 -19.31 46.09
N ARG A 118 26.82 -18.16 46.10
CA ARG A 118 25.63 -17.93 46.93
C ARG A 118 24.42 -18.71 46.40
N LEU A 119 24.28 -18.82 45.08
CA LEU A 119 23.27 -19.68 44.46
C LEU A 119 23.44 -21.15 44.84
N ALA A 120 24.68 -21.66 44.83
CA ALA A 120 24.99 -23.03 45.23
C ALA A 120 24.70 -23.30 46.72
N GLU A 121 24.99 -22.33 47.60
CA GLU A 121 24.63 -22.44 49.02
C GLU A 121 23.12 -22.54 49.23
N ILE A 122 22.34 -21.69 48.53
CA ILE A 122 20.88 -21.68 48.60
C ILE A 122 20.33 -23.01 48.06
N ALA A 123 20.82 -23.47 46.90
CA ALA A 123 20.40 -24.74 46.31
C ALA A 123 20.71 -25.93 47.25
N ARG A 124 21.87 -25.92 47.91
CA ARG A 124 22.24 -26.95 48.88
C ARG A 124 21.39 -26.90 50.15
N ALA A 125 21.10 -25.71 50.68
CA ALA A 125 20.23 -25.55 51.84
C ALA A 125 18.81 -26.04 51.53
N LEU A 126 18.32 -25.72 50.33
CA LEU A 126 17.04 -26.22 49.82
C LEU A 126 17.05 -27.73 49.64
N ALA A 127 18.17 -28.41 49.45
CA ALA A 127 18.24 -29.87 49.24
C ALA A 127 18.03 -30.71 50.52
N THR A 128 18.05 -30.07 51.70
CA THR A 128 17.65 -30.69 52.97
C THR A 128 16.14 -30.94 53.01
#